data_AF-A0A3M1NL98-F1
#
_entry.id   AF-A0A3M1NL98-F1
#
_cell.length_a   1.000
_cell.length_b   1.000
_cell.length_c   1.000
_cell.angle_alpha   90.00
_cell.angle_beta   90.00
_cell.angle_gamma   90.00
#
_symmetry.space_group_name_H-M   'P 1'
#
loop_
_entity.id
_entity.type
_entity.pdbx_description
1 polymer ?
#
loop_
_entity_poly.entity_id
_entity_poly.type
_entity_poly.pdbx_seq_one_letter_code
_entity_poly.pdbx_strand_id
1 'polypeptide(L)'
;MNDELREKYGPVFRALGRTSRSECPSAEVLVGYVEEELDDRARTILEEHLDTCPHCLHALTRLRDVKRAAEEAAPPDAVWQKAARTMDAKVYDFLETLKSQPAGSAAESDKEKWWVFLSKIRLAVLRPQFAFAVLLLSLTFGGIYTYALLSRPSYFALALPDAMAVGTVRGAAAAAGDLHEGLTAFERGDYAVAVRHLRRLVEQDPENYAAHFYLGVATLFQ
;
A
#
# COMPACT_ATOMS: atom_id res chain seq x y z
N MET A 1 -19.30 -10.60 25.66
CA MET A 1 -18.10 -10.34 24.84
C MET A 1 -18.59 -9.64 23.59
N ASN A 2 -18.20 -8.39 23.34
CA ASN A 2 -18.69 -7.62 22.20
C ASN A 2 -17.89 -7.98 20.94
N ASP A 3 -18.55 -8.51 19.91
CA ASP A 3 -17.94 -8.87 18.63
C ASP A 3 -17.24 -7.67 17.95
N GLU A 4 -17.71 -6.46 18.25
CA GLU A 4 -17.19 -5.17 17.75
C GLU A 4 -15.72 -4.91 18.11
N LEU A 5 -15.30 -5.24 19.35
CA LEU A 5 -13.92 -5.03 19.79
C LEU A 5 -12.93 -5.96 19.09
N ARG A 6 -13.40 -7.17 18.76
CA ARG A 6 -12.59 -8.21 18.11
C ARG A 6 -12.32 -7.86 16.65
N GLU A 7 -13.29 -7.22 15.98
CA GLU A 7 -13.13 -6.69 14.64
C GLU A 7 -12.17 -5.48 14.63
N LYS A 8 -12.41 -4.49 15.51
CA LYS A 8 -11.64 -3.24 15.58
C LYS A 8 -10.15 -3.46 15.88
N TYR A 9 -9.81 -4.38 16.79
CA TYR A 9 -8.43 -4.60 17.24
C TYR A 9 -7.81 -5.94 16.80
N GLY A 10 -8.46 -6.65 15.87
CA GLY A 10 -8.05 -7.99 15.41
C GLY A 10 -6.57 -8.13 14.96
N PRO A 11 -5.96 -7.16 14.27
CA PRO A 11 -4.53 -7.20 13.95
C PRO A 11 -3.63 -7.13 15.20
N VAL A 12 -4.00 -6.31 16.18
CA VAL A 12 -3.23 -6.11 17.42
C VAL A 12 -3.30 -7.35 18.30
N PHE A 13 -4.47 -7.96 18.44
CA PHE A 13 -4.66 -9.23 19.16
C PHE A 13 -3.77 -10.35 18.60
N ARG A 14 -3.64 -10.44 17.28
CA ARG A 14 -2.78 -11.45 16.62
C ARG A 14 -1.29 -11.20 16.84
N ALA A 15 -0.86 -9.94 16.95
CA ALA A 15 0.52 -9.59 17.28
C ALA A 15 0.85 -9.89 18.75
N LEU A 16 -0.08 -9.58 19.67
CA LEU A 16 0.09 -9.82 21.10
C LEU A 16 0.04 -11.31 21.45
N GLY A 17 -0.87 -12.08 20.85
CA GLY A 17 -1.01 -13.52 21.11
C GLY A 17 0.20 -14.37 20.69
N ARG A 18 1.07 -13.87 19.81
CA ARG A 18 2.33 -14.55 19.45
C ARG A 18 3.46 -14.31 20.46
N THR A 19 3.32 -13.32 21.34
CA THR A 19 4.39 -12.88 22.27
C THR A 19 4.03 -13.12 23.74
N SER A 20 2.77 -13.43 24.07
CA SER A 20 2.37 -13.75 25.43
C SER A 20 2.88 -15.14 25.85
N ARG A 21 3.74 -15.17 26.89
CA ARG A 21 4.00 -16.41 27.66
C ARG A 21 2.72 -16.85 28.38
N SER A 22 2.61 -18.12 28.74
CA SER A 22 1.43 -18.73 29.37
C SER A 22 0.97 -18.09 30.70
N GLU A 23 1.77 -17.19 31.28
CA GLU A 23 1.51 -16.48 32.54
C GLU A 23 1.10 -15.02 32.35
N CYS A 24 1.03 -14.53 31.10
CA CYS A 24 0.59 -13.17 30.82
C CYS A 24 -0.94 -13.11 30.68
N PRO A 25 -1.57 -12.01 31.15
CA PRO A 25 -2.99 -11.73 30.90
C PRO A 25 -3.30 -11.82 29.41
N SER A 26 -4.50 -12.30 29.09
CA SER A 26 -4.93 -12.33 27.70
C SER A 26 -4.98 -10.92 27.14
N ALA A 27 -4.77 -10.79 25.84
CA ALA A 27 -4.82 -9.49 25.18
C ALA A 27 -6.21 -8.84 25.32
N GLU A 28 -7.30 -9.62 25.52
CA GLU A 28 -8.64 -9.07 25.76
C GLU A 28 -8.70 -8.29 27.07
N VAL A 29 -8.06 -8.79 28.13
CA VAL A 29 -8.01 -8.13 29.44
C VAL A 29 -7.26 -6.78 29.34
N LEU A 30 -6.17 -6.74 28.55
CA LEU A 30 -5.43 -5.49 28.30
C LEU A 30 -6.27 -4.46 27.53
N VAL A 31 -7.02 -4.89 26.52
CA VAL A 31 -7.90 -3.99 25.75
C VAL A 31 -9.07 -3.49 26.61
N GLY A 32 -9.71 -4.37 27.37
CA GLY A 32 -10.78 -3.99 28.29
C GLY A 32 -10.32 -2.99 29.36
N TYR A 33 -9.07 -3.07 29.80
CA TYR A 33 -8.48 -2.06 30.70
C TYR A 33 -8.29 -0.69 30.01
N VAL A 34 -7.85 -0.64 28.76
CA VAL A 34 -7.68 0.62 27.99
C VAL A 34 -9.01 1.27 27.61
N GLU A 35 -10.05 0.46 27.39
CA GLU A 35 -11.41 0.93 27.10
C GLU A 35 -12.23 1.19 28.38
N GLU A 36 -11.65 1.03 29.57
CA GLU A 36 -12.31 1.21 30.87
C GLU A 36 -13.52 0.27 31.11
N GLU A 37 -13.64 -0.82 30.34
CA GLU A 37 -14.72 -1.80 30.41
C GLU A 37 -14.44 -2.95 31.40
N LEU A 38 -13.25 -2.98 32.00
CA LEU A 38 -12.84 -4.04 32.93
C LEU A 38 -13.51 -3.89 34.31
N ASP A 39 -13.92 -5.00 34.93
CA ASP A 39 -14.44 -5.00 36.29
C ASP A 39 -13.35 -4.63 37.32
N ASP A 40 -13.75 -4.10 38.48
CA ASP A 40 -12.81 -3.60 39.50
C ASP A 40 -11.84 -4.70 39.99
N ARG A 41 -12.32 -5.95 40.00
CA ARG A 41 -11.52 -7.11 40.42
C ARG A 41 -10.44 -7.46 39.39
N ALA A 42 -10.77 -7.60 38.11
CA ALA A 42 -9.76 -7.88 37.09
C ALA A 42 -8.83 -6.68 36.87
N ARG A 43 -9.32 -5.45 37.08
CA ARG A 43 -8.49 -4.24 37.07
C ARG A 43 -7.37 -4.33 38.10
N THR A 44 -7.72 -4.66 39.35
CA THR A 44 -6.73 -4.80 40.44
C THR A 44 -5.71 -5.91 40.14
N ILE A 45 -6.15 -7.07 39.64
CA ILE A 45 -5.26 -8.19 39.29
C ILE A 45 -4.31 -7.80 38.15
N LEU A 46 -4.81 -7.05 37.17
CA LEU A 46 -4.00 -6.60 36.05
C LEU A 46 -2.96 -5.56 36.50
N GLU A 47 -3.34 -4.61 37.35
CA GLU A 47 -2.43 -3.60 37.91
C GLU A 47 -1.26 -4.26 38.67
N GLU A 48 -1.56 -5.23 39.54
CA GLU A 48 -0.54 -6.01 40.25
C GLU A 48 0.40 -6.76 39.28
N HIS A 49 -0.15 -7.30 38.18
CA HIS A 49 0.66 -7.93 37.14
C HIS A 49 1.54 -6.92 36.38
N LEU A 50 1.01 -5.73 36.06
CA LEU A 50 1.73 -4.68 35.31
C LEU A 50 2.94 -4.16 36.09
N ASP A 51 2.86 -4.10 37.42
CA ASP A 51 3.98 -3.74 38.29
C ASP A 51 5.13 -4.75 38.21
N THR A 52 4.82 -6.02 37.92
CA THR A 52 5.80 -7.11 37.89
C THR A 52 6.29 -7.44 36.47
N CYS A 53 5.52 -7.11 35.44
CA CYS A 53 5.77 -7.55 34.05
C CYS A 53 5.99 -6.37 33.07
N PRO A 54 7.27 -6.04 32.75
CA PRO A 54 7.60 -4.99 31.80
C PRO A 54 7.04 -5.19 30.38
N HIS A 55 6.80 -6.44 29.97
CA HIS A 55 6.27 -6.76 28.65
C HIS A 55 4.80 -6.34 28.50
N CYS A 56 3.97 -6.62 29.52
CA CYS A 56 2.56 -6.20 29.53
C CYS A 56 2.44 -4.68 29.65
N LEU A 57 3.32 -4.03 30.41
CA LEU A 57 3.37 -2.57 30.48
C LEU A 57 3.66 -1.95 29.12
N HIS A 58 4.64 -2.46 28.39
CA HIS A 58 4.96 -1.96 27.04
C HIS A 58 3.83 -2.25 26.03
N ALA A 59 3.17 -3.41 26.13
CA ALA A 59 2.00 -3.73 25.32
C ALA A 59 0.84 -2.73 25.59
N LEU A 60 0.62 -2.38 26.85
CA LEU A 60 -0.38 -1.42 27.27
C LEU A 60 -0.10 -0.01 26.75
N THR A 61 1.15 0.45 26.81
CA THR A 61 1.55 1.75 26.24
C THR A 61 1.26 1.82 24.75
N ARG A 62 1.59 0.77 23.99
CA ARG A 62 1.27 0.70 22.56
C ARG A 62 -0.23 0.75 22.27
N LEU A 63 -1.03 0.05 23.08
CA LEU A 63 -2.49 0.08 22.94
C LEU A 63 -3.06 1.48 23.17
N ARG A 64 -2.56 2.21 24.17
CA ARG A 64 -2.95 3.61 24.42
C ARG A 64 -2.57 4.54 23.28
N ASP A 65 -1.37 4.38 22.71
CA ASP A 65 -0.93 5.16 21.55
C ASP A 65 -1.83 4.93 20.33
N VAL A 66 -2.21 3.68 20.07
CA VAL A 66 -3.14 3.34 18.98
C VAL A 66 -4.52 3.93 19.23
N LYS A 67 -5.04 3.86 20.47
CA LYS A 67 -6.33 4.47 20.83
C LYS A 67 -6.32 5.98 20.59
N ARG A 68 -5.30 6.69 21.08
CA ARG A 68 -5.13 8.12 20.84
C ARG A 68 -5.05 8.44 19.35
N ALA A 69 -4.25 7.68 18.59
CA ALA A 69 -4.14 7.87 17.14
C ALA A 69 -5.47 7.62 16.42
N ALA A 70 -6.28 6.67 16.89
CA ALA A 70 -7.61 6.40 16.34
C ALA A 70 -8.65 7.49 16.70
N GLU A 71 -8.53 8.12 17.86
CA GLU A 71 -9.37 9.24 18.28
C GLU A 71 -8.98 10.56 17.56
N GLU A 72 -7.69 10.78 17.34
CA GLU A 72 -7.16 11.94 16.59
C GLU A 72 -7.39 11.83 15.08
N ALA A 73 -7.41 10.60 14.54
CA ALA A 73 -7.82 10.34 13.17
C ALA A 73 -9.33 10.58 13.05
N ALA A 74 -9.70 11.81 12.69
CA ALA A 74 -11.08 12.18 12.33
C ALA A 74 -11.73 11.08 11.46
N PRO A 75 -13.01 10.76 11.69
CA PRO A 75 -13.63 9.59 11.09
C PRO A 75 -13.47 9.67 9.56
N PRO A 76 -12.97 8.59 8.93
CA PRO A 76 -12.55 8.62 7.54
C PRO A 76 -13.70 8.97 6.59
N ASP A 77 -14.94 8.74 6.97
CA ASP A 77 -16.12 9.00 6.15
C ASP A 77 -16.28 10.47 5.74
N ALA A 78 -16.09 11.43 6.65
CA ALA A 78 -16.34 12.85 6.35
C ALA A 78 -15.29 13.45 5.40
N VAL A 79 -14.02 13.06 5.56
CA VAL A 79 -12.92 13.57 4.74
C VAL A 79 -12.90 12.87 3.38
N TRP A 80 -13.09 11.54 3.34
CA TRP A 80 -13.13 10.80 2.08
C TRP A 80 -14.38 11.09 1.27
N GLN A 81 -15.56 11.30 1.87
CA GLN A 81 -16.75 11.70 1.12
C GLN A 81 -16.58 13.09 0.48
N LYS A 82 -15.93 14.03 1.18
CA LYS A 82 -15.65 15.35 0.61
C LYS A 82 -14.66 15.26 -0.55
N ALA A 83 -13.59 14.46 -0.41
CA ALA A 83 -12.62 14.24 -1.45
C ALA A 83 -13.23 13.52 -2.68
N ALA A 84 -14.02 12.47 -2.46
CA ALA A 84 -14.69 11.72 -3.53
C ALA A 84 -15.62 12.61 -4.36
N ARG A 85 -16.47 13.42 -3.72
CA ARG A 85 -17.35 14.37 -4.42
C ARG A 85 -16.58 15.38 -5.27
N THR A 86 -15.44 15.86 -4.78
CA THR A 86 -14.60 16.79 -5.56
C THR A 86 -13.87 16.13 -6.71
N MET A 87 -13.52 14.84 -6.59
CA MET A 87 -12.87 14.09 -7.66
C MET A 87 -13.87 13.72 -8.76
N ASP A 88 -15.05 13.22 -8.40
CA ASP A 88 -16.10 12.87 -9.36
C ASP A 88 -16.50 14.08 -10.21
N ALA A 89 -16.74 15.24 -9.58
CA ALA A 89 -17.10 16.45 -10.31
C ALA A 89 -16.04 16.85 -11.36
N LYS A 90 -14.75 16.72 -11.03
CA LYS A 90 -13.65 17.04 -11.94
C LYS A 90 -13.48 15.98 -13.04
N VAL A 91 -13.72 14.72 -12.73
CA VAL A 91 -13.65 13.63 -13.72
C VAL A 91 -14.76 13.80 -14.75
N TYR A 92 -15.99 14.10 -14.34
CA TYR A 92 -17.09 14.34 -15.28
C TYR A 92 -16.88 15.60 -16.13
N ASP A 93 -16.40 16.70 -15.53
CA ASP A 93 -16.05 17.93 -16.26
C ASP A 93 -14.95 17.68 -17.32
N PHE A 94 -13.95 16.86 -16.97
CA PHE A 94 -12.88 16.44 -17.89
C PHE A 94 -13.39 15.54 -19.03
N LEU A 95 -14.27 14.59 -18.72
CA LEU A 95 -14.87 13.71 -19.73
C LEU A 95 -15.81 14.47 -20.66
N GLU A 96 -16.50 15.49 -20.15
CA GLU A 96 -17.38 16.35 -20.94
C GLU A 96 -16.57 17.28 -21.86
N THR A 97 -15.44 17.82 -21.38
CA THR A 97 -14.49 18.54 -22.24
C THR A 97 -13.91 17.64 -23.33
N LEU A 98 -13.56 16.39 -23.02
CA LEU A 98 -13.10 15.43 -24.03
C LEU A 98 -14.19 15.09 -25.06
N LYS A 99 -15.44 14.94 -24.64
CA LYS A 99 -16.58 14.65 -25.53
C LYS A 99 -16.91 15.82 -26.46
N SER A 100 -16.67 17.05 -26.01
CA SER A 100 -16.90 18.27 -26.79
C SER A 100 -15.82 18.56 -27.84
N GLN A 101 -14.66 17.89 -27.78
CA GLN A 101 -13.62 18.05 -28.78
C GLN A 101 -13.93 17.20 -30.03
N PRO A 102 -14.08 17.81 -31.22
CA PRO A 102 -14.25 17.06 -32.46
C PRO A 102 -12.97 16.26 -32.74
N ALA A 103 -13.13 14.94 -32.91
CA ALA A 103 -12.10 13.90 -32.98
C ALA A 103 -11.06 14.02 -34.13
N GLY A 104 -10.87 15.20 -34.73
CA GLY A 104 -10.01 15.39 -35.90
C GLY A 104 -9.28 16.72 -36.04
N SER A 105 -9.27 17.63 -35.06
CA SER A 105 -8.72 18.99 -35.28
C SER A 105 -7.48 19.39 -34.46
N ALA A 106 -7.08 18.63 -33.43
CA ALA A 106 -5.98 19.04 -32.55
C ALA A 106 -4.56 18.65 -33.05
N ALA A 107 -4.42 17.70 -33.97
CA ALA A 107 -3.10 17.18 -34.33
C ALA A 107 -2.36 17.97 -35.43
N GLU A 108 -3.06 18.82 -36.20
CA GLU A 108 -2.48 19.45 -37.39
C GLU A 108 -2.20 20.96 -37.23
N SER A 109 -2.98 21.69 -36.43
CA SER A 109 -2.80 23.15 -36.25
C SER A 109 -1.74 23.55 -35.21
N ASP A 110 -1.29 22.64 -34.34
CA ASP A 110 -0.42 23.00 -33.19
C ASP A 110 1.06 22.65 -33.38
N LYS A 111 1.40 21.94 -34.47
CA LYS A 111 2.79 21.63 -34.84
C LYS A 111 3.58 22.89 -35.18
N GLU A 112 2.98 23.85 -35.90
CA GLU A 112 3.67 25.09 -36.29
C GLU A 112 3.95 26.01 -35.10
N LYS A 113 3.00 26.13 -34.16
CA LYS A 113 3.19 26.93 -32.95
C LYS A 113 4.22 26.32 -32.00
N TRP A 114 4.24 24.99 -31.86
CA TRP A 114 5.22 24.29 -31.04
C TRP A 114 6.66 24.44 -31.55
N TRP A 115 6.86 24.45 -32.88
CA TRP A 115 8.17 24.71 -33.50
C TRP A 115 8.67 26.15 -33.30
N VAL A 116 7.79 27.14 -33.33
CA VAL A 116 8.16 28.55 -33.05
C VAL A 116 8.51 28.75 -31.57
N PHE A 117 7.84 28.03 -30.66
CA PHE A 117 8.14 28.07 -29.23
C PHE A 117 9.48 27.40 -28.90
N LEU A 118 9.74 26.21 -29.46
CA LEU A 118 11.01 25.49 -29.28
C LEU A 118 12.22 26.21 -29.86
N SER A 119 12.06 26.91 -30.98
CA SER A 119 13.16 27.68 -31.58
C SER A 119 13.58 28.87 -30.71
N LYS A 120 12.63 29.52 -30.01
CA LYS A 120 12.94 30.56 -29.00
C LYS A 120 13.64 29.99 -27.77
N ILE A 121 13.29 28.77 -27.33
CA ILE A 121 13.98 28.08 -26.23
C ILE A 121 15.41 27.70 -26.62
N ARG A 122 15.64 27.22 -27.85
CA ARG A 122 16.99 26.91 -28.36
C ARG A 122 17.93 28.12 -28.31
N LEU A 123 17.47 29.33 -28.65
CA LEU A 123 18.34 30.52 -28.57
C LEU A 123 18.62 31.01 -27.14
N ALA A 124 17.70 30.78 -26.19
CA ALA A 124 17.90 31.18 -24.79
C ALA A 124 18.88 30.24 -24.05
N VAL A 125 18.88 28.94 -24.40
CA VAL A 125 19.73 27.91 -23.77
C VAL A 125 21.18 27.96 -24.24
N LEU A 126 21.50 28.62 -25.36
CA LEU A 126 22.88 28.81 -25.82
C LEU A 126 23.67 29.88 -25.05
N ARG A 127 23.05 30.62 -24.12
CA ARG A 127 23.81 31.52 -23.25
C ARG A 127 24.56 30.70 -22.19
N PRO A 128 25.89 30.85 -22.05
CA PRO A 128 26.71 30.01 -21.16
C PRO A 128 26.24 30.05 -19.71
N GLN A 129 25.60 31.14 -19.28
CA GLN A 129 25.04 31.28 -17.93
C GLN A 129 23.95 30.25 -17.61
N PHE A 130 23.11 29.85 -18.58
CA PHE A 130 22.06 28.84 -18.34
C PHE A 130 22.60 27.42 -18.31
N ALA A 131 23.68 27.13 -19.05
CA ALA A 131 24.34 25.82 -19.01
C ALA A 131 24.87 25.50 -17.60
N PHE A 132 25.50 26.48 -16.95
CA PHE A 132 25.95 26.34 -15.56
C PHE A 132 24.78 26.16 -14.59
N ALA A 133 23.70 26.93 -14.76
CA ALA A 133 22.52 26.82 -13.89
C ALA A 133 21.86 25.43 -13.97
N VAL A 134 21.71 24.87 -15.17
CA VAL A 134 21.14 23.52 -15.38
C VAL A 134 22.04 22.44 -14.80
N LEU A 135 23.36 22.55 -15.00
CA LEU A 135 24.32 21.58 -14.47
C LEU A 135 24.33 21.57 -12.93
N LEU A 136 24.24 22.75 -12.31
CA LEU A 136 24.19 22.90 -10.86
C LEU A 136 22.86 22.39 -10.27
N LEU A 137 21.75 22.62 -10.97
CA LEU A 137 20.45 22.06 -10.62
C LEU A 137 20.45 20.51 -10.72
N SER A 138 21.03 19.96 -11.79
CA SER A 138 21.14 18.51 -11.98
C SER A 138 21.97 17.85 -10.88
N LEU A 139 23.12 18.45 -10.52
CA LEU A 139 23.97 17.96 -9.43
C LEU A 139 23.28 18.03 -8.06
N THR A 140 22.53 19.09 -7.78
CA THR A 140 21.82 19.25 -6.50
C THR A 140 20.67 18.27 -6.38
N PHE A 141 19.81 18.15 -7.39
CA PHE A 141 18.74 17.15 -7.40
C PHE A 141 19.27 15.73 -7.38
N GLY A 142 20.32 15.43 -8.16
CA GLY A 142 20.99 14.14 -8.14
C GLY A 142 21.56 13.81 -6.77
N GLY A 143 22.26 14.75 -6.13
CA GLY A 143 22.82 14.57 -4.79
C GLY A 143 21.76 14.37 -3.71
N ILE A 144 20.67 15.14 -3.74
CA ILE A 144 19.52 14.96 -2.82
C ILE A 144 18.90 13.59 -3.03
N TYR A 145 18.71 13.18 -4.29
CA TYR A 145 18.14 11.88 -4.62
C TYR A 145 19.03 10.72 -4.14
N THR A 146 20.33 10.78 -4.42
CA THR A 146 21.30 9.76 -3.98
C THR A 146 21.41 9.72 -2.45
N TYR A 147 21.41 10.89 -1.78
CA TYR A 147 21.42 10.96 -0.32
C TYR A 147 20.14 10.37 0.28
N ALA A 148 18.96 10.67 -0.29
CA ALA A 148 17.70 10.07 0.12
C ALA A 148 17.73 8.53 -0.05
N LEU A 149 18.30 8.06 -1.15
CA LEU A 149 18.45 6.63 -1.45
C LEU A 149 19.33 5.91 -0.42
N LEU A 150 20.48 6.50 -0.07
CA LEU A 150 21.41 5.92 0.90
C LEU A 150 20.92 6.03 2.35
N SER A 151 20.34 7.16 2.73
CA SER A 151 19.98 7.43 4.13
C SER A 151 18.76 6.64 4.58
N ARG A 152 17.82 6.32 3.69
CA ARG A 152 16.58 5.61 4.04
C ARG A 152 16.10 4.68 2.91
N PRO A 153 16.70 3.48 2.76
CA PRO A 153 16.34 2.54 1.70
C PRO A 153 14.87 2.09 1.74
N SER A 154 14.22 2.15 2.91
CA SER A 154 12.83 1.75 3.10
C SER A 154 11.79 2.63 2.38
N TYR A 155 12.11 3.89 2.04
CA TYR A 155 11.17 4.75 1.30
C TYR A 155 11.07 4.41 -0.18
N PHE A 156 12.14 3.83 -0.75
CA PHE A 156 12.18 3.45 -2.16
C PHE A 156 11.75 2.00 -2.40
N ALA A 157 11.77 1.16 -1.36
CA ALA A 157 11.16 -0.17 -1.38
C ALA A 157 9.63 -0.13 -1.63
N LEU A 158 8.96 0.99 -1.35
CA LEU A 158 7.54 1.21 -1.65
C LEU A 158 7.28 1.68 -3.10
N ALA A 159 8.32 2.14 -3.82
CA ALA A 159 8.20 2.65 -5.19
C ALA A 159 8.60 1.62 -6.25
N LEU A 160 9.34 0.57 -5.87
CA LEU A 160 9.26 -0.69 -6.58
C LEU A 160 7.92 -1.30 -6.18
N PRO A 161 6.95 -1.46 -7.10
CA PRO A 161 5.82 -2.31 -6.81
C PRO A 161 6.39 -3.70 -6.57
N ASP A 162 6.62 -4.06 -5.31
CA ASP A 162 6.69 -5.46 -4.91
C ASP A 162 5.30 -6.02 -5.21
N ALA A 163 5.11 -6.45 -6.46
CA ALA A 163 3.95 -7.16 -6.95
C ALA A 163 3.67 -8.44 -6.15
N MET A 164 4.52 -8.78 -5.17
CA MET A 164 4.44 -9.97 -4.34
C MET A 164 3.92 -9.73 -2.90
N ALA A 165 3.70 -8.48 -2.45
CA ALA A 165 3.43 -8.24 -1.03
C ALA A 165 2.03 -7.67 -0.68
N VAL A 166 1.22 -7.26 -1.66
CA VAL A 166 -0.12 -6.71 -1.40
C VAL A 166 -1.19 -7.79 -1.64
N GLY A 167 -1.22 -8.76 -0.73
CA GLY A 167 -2.19 -9.86 -0.68
C GLY A 167 -1.46 -11.14 -0.30
N THR A 168 -1.58 -11.70 0.90
CA THR A 168 -2.87 -12.14 1.43
C THR A 168 -2.79 -12.46 2.92
N VAL A 169 -3.94 -12.29 3.56
CA VAL A 169 -4.28 -12.79 4.89
C VAL A 169 -4.30 -14.33 4.85
N ARG A 170 -3.45 -14.96 5.67
CA ARG A 170 -3.48 -16.38 6.12
C ARG A 170 -3.48 -17.54 5.10
N GLY A 171 -3.74 -17.34 3.80
CA GLY A 171 -3.64 -18.38 2.74
C GLY A 171 -2.35 -18.34 1.91
N ALA A 172 -1.57 -17.25 2.00
CA ALA A 172 -0.47 -16.93 1.10
C ALA A 172 0.66 -17.97 1.03
N ALA A 173 0.97 -18.65 2.14
CA ALA A 173 2.21 -19.45 2.19
C ALA A 173 2.13 -20.73 1.33
N ALA A 174 0.95 -21.34 1.22
CA ALA A 174 0.73 -22.48 0.33
C ALA A 174 0.51 -22.02 -1.12
N ALA A 175 -0.29 -20.97 -1.30
CA ALA A 175 -0.56 -20.36 -2.61
C ALA A 175 0.71 -19.76 -3.27
N ALA A 176 1.66 -19.28 -2.47
CA ALA A 176 2.93 -18.73 -2.97
C ALA A 176 3.79 -19.79 -3.67
N GLY A 177 3.74 -21.04 -3.20
CA GLY A 177 4.47 -22.14 -3.83
C GLY A 177 3.92 -22.46 -5.22
N ASP A 178 2.60 -22.70 -5.30
CA ASP A 178 1.93 -23.03 -6.56
C ASP A 178 1.99 -21.85 -7.57
N LEU A 179 1.91 -20.59 -7.11
CA LEU A 179 2.06 -19.42 -7.96
C LEU A 179 3.48 -19.29 -8.52
N HIS A 180 4.50 -19.45 -7.67
CA HIS A 180 5.89 -19.35 -8.09
C HIS A 180 6.25 -20.43 -9.12
N GLU A 181 5.82 -21.68 -8.90
CA GLU A 181 6.02 -22.76 -9.86
C GLU A 181 5.32 -22.50 -11.20
N GLY A 182 4.08 -21.99 -11.16
CA GLY A 182 3.33 -21.61 -12.35
C GLY A 182 4.00 -20.51 -13.17
N LEU A 183 4.47 -19.45 -12.51
CA LEU A 183 5.20 -18.35 -13.16
C LEU A 183 6.55 -18.80 -13.71
N THR A 184 7.28 -19.62 -12.97
CA THR A 184 8.58 -20.15 -13.42
C THR A 184 8.42 -21.02 -14.67
N ALA A 185 7.37 -21.84 -14.75
CA ALA A 185 7.06 -22.61 -15.96
C ALA A 185 6.66 -21.70 -17.14
N PHE A 186 5.88 -20.65 -16.86
CA PHE A 186 5.47 -19.65 -17.85
C PHE A 186 6.69 -18.92 -18.45
N GLU A 187 7.64 -18.48 -17.63
CA GLU A 187 8.87 -17.81 -18.07
C GLU A 187 9.78 -18.71 -18.92
N ARG A 188 9.76 -20.02 -18.67
CA ARG A 188 10.47 -21.01 -19.50
C ARG A 188 9.75 -21.34 -20.82
N GLY A 189 8.57 -20.78 -21.05
CA GLY A 189 7.72 -21.07 -22.21
C GLY A 189 7.00 -22.43 -22.13
N ASP A 190 7.01 -23.09 -20.97
CA ASP A 190 6.28 -24.35 -20.76
C ASP A 190 4.85 -24.06 -20.30
N TYR A 191 4.04 -23.57 -21.25
CA TYR A 191 2.68 -23.11 -20.99
C TYR A 191 1.76 -24.23 -20.49
N ALA A 192 1.97 -25.47 -20.93
CA ALA A 192 1.20 -26.63 -20.48
C ALA A 192 1.40 -26.91 -18.98
N VAL A 193 2.64 -26.81 -18.49
CA VAL A 193 2.94 -26.93 -17.06
C VAL A 193 2.40 -25.73 -16.30
N ALA A 194 2.60 -24.51 -16.82
CA ALA A 194 2.10 -23.28 -16.19
C ALA A 194 0.58 -23.33 -15.95
N VAL A 195 -0.21 -23.71 -16.95
CA VAL A 195 -1.68 -23.86 -16.86
C VAL A 195 -2.08 -24.81 -15.73
N ARG A 196 -1.36 -25.93 -15.53
CA ARG A 196 -1.66 -26.92 -14.49
C ARG A 196 -1.42 -26.40 -13.07
N HIS A 197 -0.38 -25.60 -12.85
CA HIS A 197 -0.12 -24.99 -11.53
C HIS A 197 -1.08 -23.82 -11.27
N LEU A 198 -1.31 -22.96 -12.28
CA LEU A 198 -2.21 -21.82 -12.17
C LEU A 198 -3.68 -22.23 -11.98
N ARG A 199 -4.14 -23.32 -12.61
CA ARG A 199 -5.51 -23.83 -12.41
C ARG A 199 -5.74 -24.32 -10.97
N ARG A 200 -4.78 -25.05 -10.39
CA ARG A 200 -4.83 -25.45 -8.97
C ARG A 200 -4.87 -24.23 -8.05
N LEU A 201 -4.13 -23.19 -8.39
CA LEU A 201 -4.14 -21.94 -7.65
C LEU A 201 -5.51 -21.24 -7.69
N VAL A 202 -6.15 -21.18 -8.86
CA VAL A 202 -7.51 -20.62 -9.01
C VAL A 202 -8.56 -21.45 -8.27
N GLU A 203 -8.39 -22.78 -8.21
CA GLU A 203 -9.29 -23.66 -7.44
C GLU A 203 -9.15 -23.44 -5.93
N GLN A 204 -7.94 -23.14 -5.43
CA GLN A 204 -7.69 -22.86 -4.02
C GLN A 204 -8.04 -21.43 -3.61
N ASP A 205 -7.77 -20.46 -4.49
CA ASP A 205 -7.98 -19.03 -4.26
C ASP A 205 -8.67 -18.39 -5.48
N PRO A 206 -10.01 -18.44 -5.56
CA PRO A 206 -10.78 -17.92 -6.69
C PRO A 206 -10.64 -16.41 -6.90
N GLU A 207 -10.23 -15.64 -5.88
CA GLU A 207 -10.08 -14.18 -5.98
C GLU A 207 -8.67 -13.75 -6.39
N ASN A 208 -7.77 -14.70 -6.65
CA ASN A 208 -6.40 -14.41 -7.05
C ASN A 208 -6.32 -13.86 -8.49
N TYR A 209 -6.31 -12.53 -8.61
CA TYR A 209 -6.27 -11.84 -9.90
C TYR A 209 -5.04 -12.23 -10.75
N ALA A 210 -3.89 -12.48 -10.12
CA ALA A 210 -2.67 -12.86 -10.81
C ALA A 210 -2.82 -14.25 -11.45
N ALA A 211 -3.40 -15.20 -10.71
CA ALA A 211 -3.67 -16.54 -11.21
C ALA A 211 -4.56 -16.52 -12.47
N HIS A 212 -5.66 -15.76 -12.45
CA HIS A 212 -6.56 -15.61 -13.59
C HIS A 212 -5.89 -14.97 -14.80
N PHE A 213 -5.10 -13.91 -14.57
CA PHE A 213 -4.38 -13.22 -15.63
C PHE A 213 -3.38 -14.15 -16.33
N TYR A 214 -2.47 -14.77 -15.58
CA TYR A 214 -1.45 -15.65 -16.16
C TYR A 214 -2.03 -16.93 -16.74
N LEU A 215 -3.13 -17.46 -16.17
CA LEU A 215 -3.83 -18.60 -16.75
C LEU A 215 -4.40 -18.25 -18.13
N GLY A 216 -5.08 -17.10 -18.25
CA GLY A 216 -5.61 -16.63 -19.53
C GLY A 216 -4.52 -16.46 -20.57
N VAL A 217 -3.40 -15.82 -20.20
CA VAL A 217 -2.26 -15.65 -21.11
C VAL A 217 -1.66 -17.01 -21.50
N ALA A 218 -1.42 -17.91 -20.55
CA ALA A 218 -0.83 -19.22 -20.82
C ALA A 218 -1.71 -20.06 -21.76
N THR A 219 -3.04 -19.99 -21.63
CA THR A 219 -3.96 -20.71 -22.53
C THR A 219 -3.98 -20.18 -23.97
N LEU A 220 -3.52 -18.95 -24.21
CA LEU A 220 -3.38 -18.41 -25.57
C LEU A 220 -2.13 -18.93 -26.30
N PHE A 221 -1.13 -19.39 -25.56
CA PHE A 221 0.17 -19.81 -26.09
C PHE A 221 0.39 -21.34 -26.06
N GLN A 222 -0.60 -22.11 -25.60
CA GLN A 222 -0.58 -23.58 -25.63
C GLN A 222 -1.07 -24.12 -26.98
#